data_AF-A0A0N1PCM1-F1
#
_entry.id   AF-A0A0N1PCM1-F1
#
_cell.length_a   1.000
_cell.length_b   1.000
_cell.length_c   1.000
_cell.angle_alpha   90.00
_cell.angle_beta   90.00
_cell.angle_gamma   90.00
#
_symmetry.space_group_name_H-M   'P 1'
#
loop_
_entity.id
_entity.type
_entity.pdbx_description
1 polymer ?
#
loop_
_entity_poly.entity_id
_entity_poly.type
_entity_poly.pdbx_seq_one_letter_code
_entity_poly.pdbx_strand_id
1 'polypeptide(L)'
;MIRYSAWWRLPQRDPFKILGLSRSASKAEVKMKYRELARVYHPDAESGDSAKMEEVNHAYKLLLKEGGFERLHLPSPKGGSSSRDKGTPGVTADGRRQPIRQTATAPFTADQHDCSTERSVQRSSASSSSYLSDAETEKLSALDPTTERRTPEGKYLYQSRDDQSWVELDRPLLRAHQPHYASFAAQADMNAELRRRAVLKERELNEKSGFQRAVDRLADSADLPTRNPRFLRFYVLLIISVFCLMYKRTFERTTHQRRRTNFYHDLEENRAELLEAYVLHKAGMQVSVVAAAVVFLAAAEHKTMQDPVVPSPPEVYFRAVKPPPDHFTVVAGG
;
A
#
# COMPACT_ATOMS: atom_id res chain seq x y z
N MET A 1 33.54 -37.63 10.47
CA MET A 1 33.46 -36.73 9.30
C MET A 1 32.00 -36.31 9.11
N ILE A 2 31.66 -35.12 9.59
CA ILE A 2 30.34 -34.51 9.43
C ILE A 2 30.35 -33.76 8.11
N ARG A 3 29.40 -34.03 7.18
CA ARG A 3 28.91 -33.02 6.22
C ARG A 3 27.44 -33.27 5.86
N TYR A 4 26.60 -32.51 6.57
CA TYR A 4 25.30 -31.90 6.21
C TYR A 4 24.23 -32.82 5.61
N SER A 5 23.25 -33.28 6.39
CA SER A 5 22.07 -32.50 6.78
C SER A 5 21.49 -31.68 5.63
N ALA A 6 20.49 -32.22 4.95
CA ALA A 6 19.13 -31.86 5.32
C ALA A 6 18.14 -32.41 4.31
N TRP A 7 17.51 -33.48 4.77
CA TRP A 7 16.27 -33.98 4.24
C TRP A 7 15.19 -33.00 4.72
N TRP A 8 15.05 -31.88 4.02
CA TRP A 8 13.92 -30.99 4.22
C TRP A 8 12.70 -31.66 3.61
N ARG A 9 11.88 -32.16 4.52
CA ARG A 9 10.43 -32.34 4.42
C ARG A 9 9.80 -31.34 3.41
N LEU A 10 9.18 -31.90 2.36
CA LEU A 10 8.17 -31.38 1.39
C LEU A 10 7.47 -30.07 1.82
N PRO A 11 7.10 -29.13 0.92
CA PRO A 11 6.08 -29.36 -0.12
C PRO A 11 6.20 -28.49 -1.40
N GLN A 12 5.43 -28.76 -2.45
CA GLN A 12 5.44 -28.05 -3.76
C GLN A 12 6.67 -28.37 -4.63
N ARG A 13 6.43 -29.17 -5.67
CA ARG A 13 7.43 -29.66 -6.63
C ARG A 13 8.26 -28.51 -7.22
N ASP A 14 9.58 -28.60 -7.11
CA ASP A 14 10.52 -27.69 -7.78
C ASP A 14 10.14 -27.53 -9.27
N PRO A 15 9.83 -26.31 -9.77
CA PRO A 15 9.34 -26.13 -11.14
C PRO A 15 10.36 -26.54 -12.20
N PHE A 16 11.66 -26.36 -11.91
CA PHE A 16 12.73 -26.85 -12.78
C PHE A 16 12.76 -28.39 -12.86
N LYS A 17 12.51 -29.09 -11.74
CA LYS A 17 12.48 -30.56 -11.73
C LYS A 17 11.26 -31.12 -12.46
N ILE A 18 10.10 -30.45 -12.38
CA ILE A 18 8.90 -30.83 -13.15
C ILE A 18 9.20 -30.78 -14.66
N LEU A 19 9.92 -29.76 -15.11
CA LEU A 19 10.32 -29.61 -16.51
C LEU A 19 11.54 -30.47 -16.90
N GLY A 20 12.12 -31.23 -15.96
CA GLY A 20 13.31 -32.05 -16.20
C GLY A 20 14.59 -31.24 -16.43
N LEU A 21 14.65 -30.01 -15.91
CA LEU A 21 15.77 -29.08 -16.09
C LEU A 21 16.57 -28.88 -14.81
N SER A 22 17.86 -28.57 -14.98
CA SER A 22 18.71 -28.06 -13.91
C SER A 22 18.29 -26.64 -13.52
N ARG A 23 18.55 -26.23 -12.26
CA ARG A 23 18.37 -24.83 -11.81
C ARG A 23 19.31 -23.85 -12.51
N SER A 24 20.31 -24.33 -13.24
CA SER A 24 21.22 -23.54 -14.09
C SER A 24 20.72 -23.33 -15.52
N ALA A 25 19.54 -23.86 -15.88
CA ALA A 25 18.99 -23.76 -17.23
C ALA A 25 18.60 -22.33 -17.61
N SER A 26 18.75 -22.00 -18.90
CA SER A 26 18.36 -20.68 -19.44
C SER A 26 16.85 -20.54 -19.63
N LYS A 27 16.34 -19.31 -19.71
CA LYS A 27 14.90 -19.04 -20.02
C LYS A 27 14.50 -19.66 -21.37
N ALA A 28 15.43 -19.78 -22.31
CA ALA A 28 15.19 -20.41 -23.62
C ALA A 28 14.97 -21.93 -23.50
N GLU A 29 15.81 -22.62 -22.73
CA GLU A 29 15.67 -24.06 -22.45
C GLU A 29 14.35 -24.39 -21.75
N VAL A 30 13.92 -23.54 -20.80
CA VAL A 30 12.62 -23.67 -20.12
C VAL A 30 11.46 -23.64 -21.12
N LYS A 31 11.50 -22.70 -22.09
CA LYS A 31 10.47 -22.61 -23.15
C LYS A 31 10.50 -23.81 -24.09
N MET A 32 11.68 -24.31 -24.45
CA MET A 32 11.79 -25.49 -25.32
C MET A 32 11.22 -26.73 -24.65
N LYS A 33 11.63 -27.02 -23.40
CA LYS A 33 11.16 -28.20 -22.66
C LYS A 33 9.66 -28.18 -22.40
N TYR A 34 9.10 -27.01 -22.11
CA TYR A 34 7.65 -26.86 -21.99
C TYR A 34 6.93 -27.27 -23.28
N ARG A 35 7.41 -26.84 -24.45
CA ARG A 35 6.80 -27.19 -25.75
C ARG A 35 6.91 -28.68 -26.06
N GLU A 36 8.04 -29.31 -25.70
CA GLU A 36 8.22 -30.75 -25.83
C GLU A 36 7.21 -31.52 -24.95
N LEU A 37 7.14 -31.19 -23.66
CA LEU A 37 6.24 -31.87 -22.72
C LEU A 37 4.76 -31.61 -23.02
N ALA A 38 4.42 -30.41 -23.50
CA ALA A 38 3.05 -30.07 -23.89
C ALA A 38 2.57 -30.89 -25.09
N ARG A 39 3.45 -31.28 -26.02
CA ARG A 39 3.10 -32.17 -27.15
C ARG A 39 2.88 -33.61 -26.69
N VAL A 40 3.63 -34.06 -25.69
CA VAL A 40 3.54 -35.43 -25.16
C VAL A 40 2.32 -35.62 -24.25
N TYR A 41 2.05 -34.64 -23.37
CA TYR A 41 0.97 -34.73 -22.38
C TYR A 41 -0.32 -34.01 -22.78
N HIS A 42 -0.45 -33.56 -24.03
CA HIS A 42 -1.69 -32.95 -24.51
C HIS A 42 -2.85 -33.96 -24.36
N PRO A 43 -4.05 -33.56 -23.90
CA PRO A 43 -5.19 -34.47 -23.78
C PRO A 43 -5.63 -35.08 -25.12
N ASP A 44 -5.27 -34.43 -26.24
CA ASP A 44 -5.56 -34.93 -27.60
C ASP A 44 -4.46 -35.83 -28.17
N ALA A 45 -3.38 -36.09 -27.43
CA ALA A 45 -2.31 -37.02 -27.83
C ALA A 45 -2.57 -38.42 -27.28
N GLU A 46 -2.08 -39.45 -27.98
CA GLU A 46 -2.22 -40.87 -27.58
C GLU A 46 -1.61 -41.18 -26.20
N SER A 47 -0.63 -40.38 -25.75
CA SER A 47 0.01 -40.44 -24.42
C SER A 47 -0.44 -39.32 -23.47
N GLY A 48 -1.66 -38.80 -23.67
CA GLY A 48 -2.20 -37.66 -22.92
C GLY A 48 -2.47 -37.98 -21.45
N ASP A 49 -1.77 -37.27 -20.56
CA ASP A 49 -1.98 -37.33 -19.11
C ASP A 49 -2.38 -35.91 -18.62
N SER A 50 -3.68 -35.69 -18.38
CA SER A 50 -4.21 -34.38 -17.97
C SER A 50 -3.55 -33.86 -16.68
N ALA A 51 -3.36 -34.72 -15.68
CA ALA A 51 -2.73 -34.38 -14.42
C ALA A 51 -1.27 -33.93 -14.59
N LYS A 52 -0.50 -34.58 -15.47
CA LYS A 52 0.90 -34.20 -15.73
C LYS A 52 0.99 -32.91 -16.52
N MET A 53 0.04 -32.68 -17.44
CA MET A 53 -0.03 -31.44 -18.20
C MET A 53 -0.35 -30.23 -17.31
N GLU A 54 -1.24 -30.39 -16.34
CA GLU A 54 -1.52 -29.35 -15.34
C GLU A 54 -0.28 -28.99 -14.51
N GLU A 55 0.50 -29.98 -14.10
CA GLU A 55 1.77 -29.77 -13.36
C GLU A 55 2.81 -29.01 -14.21
N VAL A 56 2.97 -29.38 -15.47
CA VAL A 56 3.88 -28.72 -16.43
C VAL A 56 3.46 -27.28 -16.70
N ASN A 57 2.16 -27.05 -16.90
CA ASN A 57 1.59 -25.72 -17.08
C ASN A 57 1.79 -24.83 -15.85
N HIS A 58 1.61 -25.39 -14.65
CA HIS A 58 1.83 -24.69 -13.40
C HIS A 58 3.31 -24.31 -13.24
N ALA A 59 4.24 -25.24 -13.46
CA ALA A 59 5.68 -24.98 -13.39
C ALA A 59 6.13 -23.88 -14.37
N TYR A 60 5.63 -23.90 -15.61
CA TYR A 60 5.94 -22.88 -16.61
C TYR A 60 5.42 -21.50 -16.22
N LYS A 61 4.19 -21.41 -15.69
CA LYS A 61 3.61 -20.15 -15.20
C LYS A 61 4.43 -19.55 -14.06
N LEU A 62 4.82 -20.36 -13.07
CA LEU A 62 5.66 -19.93 -11.95
C LEU A 62 7.00 -19.36 -12.42
N LEU A 63 7.65 -20.01 -13.39
CA LEU A 63 8.97 -19.57 -13.85
C LEU A 63 8.90 -18.29 -14.69
N LEU A 64 7.95 -18.19 -15.63
CA LEU A 64 7.96 -17.13 -16.64
C LEU A 64 7.02 -15.96 -16.35
N LYS A 65 5.84 -16.19 -15.77
CA LYS A 65 4.85 -15.12 -15.52
C LYS A 65 5.02 -14.47 -14.16
N GLU A 66 5.34 -15.25 -13.14
CA GLU A 66 5.45 -14.78 -11.74
C GLU A 66 6.88 -14.37 -11.35
N GLY A 67 7.83 -14.39 -12.30
CA GLY A 67 9.23 -14.05 -12.05
C GLY A 67 9.96 -15.05 -11.15
N GLY A 68 9.42 -16.26 -10.97
CA GLY A 68 10.04 -17.31 -10.17
C GLY A 68 11.41 -17.75 -10.72
N PHE A 69 11.65 -17.60 -12.02
CA PHE A 69 12.94 -17.89 -12.64
C PHE A 69 14.08 -17.11 -11.99
N GLU A 70 13.94 -15.81 -11.76
CA GLU A 70 15.02 -14.97 -11.22
C GLU A 70 15.32 -15.25 -9.75
N ARG A 71 14.32 -15.76 -9.02
CA ARG A 71 14.45 -16.11 -7.60
C ARG A 71 15.04 -17.51 -7.37
N LEU A 72 14.80 -18.43 -8.30
CA LEU A 72 15.12 -19.86 -8.14
C LEU A 72 16.28 -20.33 -9.02
N HIS A 73 16.63 -19.59 -10.08
CA HIS A 73 17.76 -19.88 -10.96
C HIS A 73 19.07 -19.69 -10.20
N LEU A 74 19.98 -20.68 -10.29
CA LEU A 74 21.34 -20.53 -9.80
C LEU A 74 22.26 -20.16 -10.97
N PRO A 75 23.05 -19.08 -10.84
CA PRO A 75 24.08 -18.79 -11.84
C PRO A 75 25.08 -19.96 -11.84
N SER A 76 25.26 -20.56 -13.00
CA SER A 76 26.24 -21.63 -13.18
C SER A 76 27.65 -21.08 -12.91
N PRO A 77 28.52 -21.79 -12.17
CA PRO A 77 29.91 -21.38 -12.01
C PRO A 77 30.59 -21.42 -13.38
N LYS A 78 30.81 -20.25 -13.98
CA LYS A 78 31.59 -20.11 -15.22
C LYS A 78 33.03 -20.53 -14.95
N GLY A 79 33.43 -21.70 -15.48
CA GLY A 79 34.83 -22.03 -15.71
C GLY A 79 35.47 -20.99 -16.62
N GLY A 80 36.62 -20.45 -16.20
CA GLY A 80 37.28 -19.33 -16.84
C GLY A 80 37.92 -19.64 -18.18
N SER A 81 37.88 -18.65 -19.08
CA SER A 81 39.00 -18.34 -19.97
C SER A 81 39.26 -16.84 -19.88
N SER A 82 40.53 -16.53 -19.81
CA SER A 82 41.14 -15.25 -19.47
C SER A 82 41.00 -14.20 -20.58
N SER A 83 40.62 -12.98 -20.22
CA SER A 83 41.40 -11.82 -20.65
C SER A 83 41.51 -10.84 -19.50
N ARG A 84 42.77 -10.63 -19.14
CA ARG A 84 43.29 -9.82 -18.07
C ARG A 84 43.51 -8.45 -18.67
N ASP A 85 42.81 -7.43 -18.20
CA ASP A 85 43.37 -6.09 -18.21
C ASP A 85 43.16 -5.43 -16.85
N LYS A 86 44.26 -4.90 -16.34
CA LYS A 86 44.43 -4.32 -15.00
C LYS A 86 44.11 -2.84 -15.09
N GLY A 87 43.37 -2.31 -14.13
CA GLY A 87 43.36 -0.86 -13.89
C GLY A 87 42.47 -0.44 -12.74
N THR A 88 43.04 -0.25 -11.56
CA THR A 88 42.48 0.55 -10.45
C THR A 88 43.66 0.89 -9.52
N PRO A 89 43.63 1.92 -8.64
CA PRO A 89 42.61 2.95 -8.40
C PRO A 89 43.17 4.39 -8.23
N GLY A 90 42.30 5.42 -8.16
CA GLY A 90 42.71 6.73 -7.64
C GLY A 90 41.76 7.91 -7.90
N VAL A 91 40.78 8.09 -7.01
CA VAL A 91 40.35 9.35 -6.35
C VAL A 91 40.38 10.67 -7.16
N THR A 92 39.22 11.29 -7.37
CA THR A 92 38.78 12.54 -6.70
C THR A 92 37.36 12.92 -7.10
N ALA A 93 36.72 13.64 -6.19
CA ALA A 93 35.38 14.18 -6.26
C ALA A 93 35.17 15.18 -7.40
N ASP A 94 33.88 15.38 -7.63
CA ASP A 94 33.24 16.63 -8.04
C ASP A 94 33.11 16.91 -9.53
N GLY A 95 31.94 17.45 -9.86
CA GLY A 95 31.71 18.15 -11.11
C GLY A 95 30.97 17.39 -12.21
N ARG A 96 29.75 17.88 -12.44
CA ARG A 96 29.17 18.14 -13.77
C ARG A 96 28.18 17.10 -14.32
N ARG A 97 26.90 17.41 -14.04
CA ARG A 97 25.79 17.38 -15.01
C ARG A 97 26.31 17.57 -16.44
N GLN A 98 25.89 16.71 -17.35
CA GLN A 98 25.63 17.07 -18.75
C GLN A 98 24.76 16.00 -19.45
N PRO A 99 24.14 16.33 -20.59
CA PRO A 99 22.69 16.26 -20.76
C PRO A 99 22.22 15.12 -21.67
N ILE A 100 20.92 14.89 -21.62
CA ILE A 100 20.14 14.07 -22.55
C ILE A 100 20.48 14.46 -23.98
N ARG A 101 21.21 13.58 -24.69
CA ARG A 101 21.43 13.67 -26.13
C ARG A 101 20.42 12.78 -26.83
N GLN A 102 19.51 13.44 -27.52
CA GLN A 102 18.61 12.87 -28.50
C GLN A 102 19.42 12.14 -29.57
N THR A 103 19.10 10.87 -29.82
CA THR A 103 19.34 10.22 -31.10
C THR A 103 18.05 9.55 -31.52
N ALA A 104 17.43 10.13 -32.54
CA ALA A 104 16.32 9.57 -33.27
C ALA A 104 16.81 8.43 -34.18
N THR A 105 15.85 7.55 -34.53
CA THR A 105 15.85 6.65 -35.71
C THR A 105 16.66 5.35 -35.50
N ALA A 106 16.13 4.12 -35.54
CA ALA A 106 14.90 3.49 -36.07
C ALA A 106 14.73 2.08 -35.41
N PRO A 107 14.01 1.11 -36.00
CA PRO A 107 12.55 0.98 -36.09
C PRO A 107 12.01 -0.31 -35.44
N PHE A 108 10.71 -0.32 -35.14
CA PHE A 108 9.80 -1.47 -35.26
C PHE A 108 10.24 -2.86 -34.72
N THR A 109 9.84 -3.15 -33.48
CA THR A 109 9.42 -4.52 -33.10
C THR A 109 8.19 -4.37 -32.21
N ALA A 110 7.01 -4.50 -32.83
CA ALA A 110 5.75 -4.61 -32.11
C ALA A 110 5.63 -6.06 -31.61
N ASP A 111 6.07 -6.31 -30.38
CA ASP A 111 5.62 -7.48 -29.64
C ASP A 111 4.14 -7.26 -29.27
N GLN A 112 3.26 -7.95 -30.01
CA GLN A 112 1.86 -8.10 -29.67
C GLN A 112 1.77 -8.89 -28.36
N HIS A 113 1.50 -8.18 -27.27
CA HIS A 113 0.91 -8.79 -26.09
C HIS A 113 -0.58 -8.53 -26.11
N ASP A 114 -1.33 -9.59 -26.43
CA ASP A 114 -2.77 -9.70 -26.22
C ASP A 114 -3.15 -9.20 -24.83
N CYS A 115 -3.88 -8.08 -24.81
CA CYS A 115 -4.63 -7.64 -23.64
C CYS A 115 -6.11 -7.84 -23.96
N SER A 116 -6.60 -9.02 -23.59
CA SER A 116 -8.03 -9.32 -23.48
C SER A 116 -8.68 -8.34 -22.51
N THR A 117 -9.18 -7.24 -23.05
CA THR A 117 -10.09 -6.33 -22.36
C THR A 117 -11.49 -6.82 -22.63
N GLU A 118 -12.03 -7.60 -21.70
CA GLU A 118 -13.47 -7.90 -21.64
C GLU A 118 -14.22 -6.60 -21.40
N ARG A 119 -14.66 -5.96 -22.48
CA ARG A 119 -15.63 -4.87 -22.41
C ARG A 119 -17.01 -5.48 -22.61
N SER A 120 -17.69 -5.71 -21.50
CA SER A 120 -19.11 -6.02 -21.45
C SER A 120 -19.90 -4.89 -22.14
N VAL A 121 -20.21 -5.08 -23.42
CA VAL A 121 -21.17 -4.22 -24.12
C VAL A 121 -22.56 -4.68 -23.68
N GLN A 122 -23.13 -3.94 -22.73
CA GLN A 122 -24.57 -3.93 -22.53
C GLN A 122 -25.23 -3.56 -23.86
N ARG A 123 -25.89 -4.56 -24.44
CA ARG A 123 -26.71 -4.44 -25.63
C ARG A 123 -27.93 -3.58 -25.29
N SER A 124 -27.85 -2.29 -25.55
CA SER A 124 -29.03 -1.43 -25.63
C SER A 124 -29.76 -1.75 -26.95
N SER A 125 -30.66 -2.72 -26.88
CA SER A 125 -31.64 -3.01 -27.93
C SER A 125 -32.69 -1.90 -27.95
N ALA A 126 -32.43 -0.85 -28.74
CA ALA A 126 -33.43 0.13 -29.13
C ALA A 126 -33.05 0.76 -30.48
N SER A 127 -33.25 0.00 -31.57
CA SER A 127 -33.58 0.61 -32.86
C SER A 127 -34.34 -0.39 -33.71
N SER A 128 -35.58 -0.05 -34.00
CA SER A 128 -36.48 -0.66 -34.98
C SER A 128 -35.76 -1.08 -36.26
N SER A 129 -35.63 -2.39 -36.46
CA SER A 129 -35.28 -2.98 -37.75
C SER A 129 -36.59 -3.14 -38.54
N SER A 130 -36.93 -2.16 -39.37
CA SER A 130 -37.90 -2.39 -40.45
C SER A 130 -37.28 -3.42 -41.40
N TYR A 131 -37.92 -4.57 -41.57
CA TYR A 131 -37.53 -5.53 -42.59
C TYR A 131 -37.62 -4.84 -43.95
N LEU A 132 -36.46 -4.64 -44.60
CA LEU A 132 -36.41 -4.17 -45.98
C LEU A 132 -37.03 -5.26 -46.86
N SER A 133 -37.83 -4.87 -47.84
CA SER A 133 -38.40 -5.82 -48.79
C SER A 133 -37.30 -6.46 -49.65
N ASP A 134 -37.49 -7.70 -50.10
CA ASP A 134 -36.47 -8.43 -50.87
C ASP A 134 -36.01 -7.63 -52.10
N ALA A 135 -36.93 -6.94 -52.77
CA ALA A 135 -36.64 -6.04 -53.89
C ALA A 135 -35.77 -4.81 -53.51
N GLU A 136 -35.89 -4.30 -52.28
CA GLU A 136 -35.03 -3.21 -51.79
C GLU A 136 -33.65 -3.73 -51.43
N THR A 137 -33.55 -4.95 -50.88
CA THR A 137 -32.26 -5.57 -50.57
C THR A 137 -31.46 -5.91 -51.83
N GLU A 138 -32.13 -6.39 -52.89
CA GLU A 138 -31.51 -6.63 -54.19
C GLU A 138 -30.97 -5.32 -54.79
N LYS A 139 -31.77 -4.25 -54.79
CA LYS A 139 -31.34 -2.92 -55.27
C LYS A 139 -30.14 -2.38 -54.49
N LEU A 140 -30.13 -2.52 -53.17
CA LEU A 140 -29.01 -2.07 -52.33
C LEU A 140 -27.75 -2.93 -52.55
N SER A 141 -27.91 -4.22 -52.82
CA SER A 141 -26.80 -5.13 -53.09
C SER A 141 -26.14 -4.91 -54.45
N ALA A 142 -26.90 -4.37 -55.42
CA ALA A 142 -26.42 -4.02 -56.75
C ALA A 142 -25.59 -2.72 -56.80
N LEU A 143 -25.59 -1.93 -55.72
CA LEU A 143 -24.83 -0.66 -55.65
C LEU A 143 -23.34 -0.91 -55.42
N ASP A 144 -22.49 -0.21 -56.18
CA ASP A 144 -21.04 -0.30 -56.04
C ASP A 144 -20.54 0.63 -54.92
N PRO A 145 -20.00 0.09 -53.81
CA PRO A 145 -19.54 0.91 -52.69
C PRO A 145 -18.31 1.77 -53.00
N THR A 146 -17.59 1.52 -54.11
CA THR A 146 -16.42 2.30 -54.51
C THR A 146 -16.78 3.62 -55.20
N THR A 147 -18.03 3.76 -55.64
CA THR A 147 -18.51 4.93 -56.41
C THR A 147 -19.13 6.02 -55.54
N GLU A 148 -18.84 6.03 -54.22
CA GLU A 148 -19.43 6.97 -53.26
C GLU A 148 -19.22 8.43 -53.67
N ARG A 149 -20.32 9.16 -53.80
CA ARG A 149 -20.35 10.62 -53.96
C ARG A 149 -21.28 11.23 -52.92
N ARG A 150 -21.11 12.52 -52.62
CA ARG A 150 -22.00 13.25 -51.71
C ARG A 150 -22.68 14.41 -52.42
N THR A 151 -23.99 14.53 -52.22
CA THR A 151 -24.72 15.72 -52.63
C THR A 151 -24.38 16.89 -51.70
N PRO A 152 -24.56 18.15 -52.13
CA PRO A 152 -24.45 19.31 -51.24
C PRO A 152 -25.43 19.25 -50.04
N GLU A 153 -26.52 18.48 -50.17
CA GLU A 153 -27.49 18.21 -49.10
C GLU A 153 -27.01 17.15 -48.08
N GLY A 154 -25.84 16.53 -48.31
CA GLY A 154 -25.24 15.57 -47.39
C GLY A 154 -25.71 14.12 -47.54
N LYS A 155 -26.45 13.79 -48.59
CA LYS A 155 -26.84 12.41 -48.93
C LYS A 155 -25.74 11.69 -49.69
N TYR A 156 -25.75 10.36 -49.63
CA TYR A 156 -24.79 9.48 -50.28
C TYR A 156 -25.32 8.99 -51.62
N LEU A 157 -24.52 9.13 -52.67
CA LEU A 157 -24.84 8.67 -54.02
C LEU A 157 -23.95 7.49 -54.35
N TYR A 158 -24.57 6.41 -54.81
CA TYR A 158 -23.89 5.22 -55.29
C TYR A 158 -24.41 4.86 -56.67
N GLN A 159 -23.51 4.36 -57.52
CA GLN A 159 -23.86 3.89 -58.85
C GLN A 159 -24.24 2.40 -58.81
N SER A 160 -25.37 2.05 -59.41
CA SER A 160 -25.79 0.67 -59.61
C SER A 160 -24.89 0.00 -60.65
N ARG A 161 -24.46 -1.24 -60.35
CA ARG A 161 -23.59 -2.02 -61.23
C ARG A 161 -24.33 -2.51 -62.48
N ASP A 162 -25.62 -2.78 -62.36
CA ASP A 162 -26.40 -3.42 -63.40
C ASP A 162 -26.93 -2.39 -64.42
N ASP A 163 -27.46 -1.26 -63.93
CA ASP A 163 -28.15 -0.27 -64.76
C ASP A 163 -27.35 1.05 -64.93
N GLN A 164 -26.18 1.19 -64.29
CA GLN A 164 -25.39 2.42 -64.22
C GLN A 164 -26.13 3.67 -63.69
N SER A 165 -27.32 3.47 -63.12
CA SER A 165 -28.16 4.50 -62.53
C SER A 165 -27.62 4.94 -61.16
N TRP A 166 -27.87 6.19 -60.80
CA TRP A 166 -27.44 6.76 -59.53
C TRP A 166 -28.57 6.66 -58.50
N VAL A 167 -28.27 6.11 -57.32
CA VAL A 167 -29.22 5.94 -56.23
C VAL A 167 -28.75 6.73 -55.02
N GLU A 168 -29.66 7.54 -54.46
CA GLU A 168 -29.44 8.33 -53.25
C GLU A 168 -29.79 7.53 -51.99
N LEU A 169 -28.90 7.56 -51.01
CA LEU A 169 -29.07 6.95 -49.70
C LEU A 169 -28.80 7.98 -48.60
N ASP A 170 -29.61 7.92 -47.54
CA ASP A 170 -29.41 8.76 -46.35
C ASP A 170 -28.26 8.27 -45.45
N ARG A 171 -27.78 7.04 -45.68
CA ARG A 171 -26.73 6.39 -44.88
C ARG A 171 -25.72 5.71 -45.81
N PRO A 172 -24.42 5.69 -45.45
CA PRO A 172 -23.41 5.06 -46.28
C PRO A 172 -23.58 3.53 -46.30
N LEU A 173 -23.32 2.90 -47.44
CA LEU A 173 -23.43 1.43 -47.63
C LEU A 173 -22.37 0.67 -46.83
N LEU A 174 -21.16 1.21 -46.74
CA LEU A 174 -20.15 0.70 -45.84
C LEU A 174 -20.29 1.44 -44.51
N ARG A 175 -20.51 0.71 -43.41
CA ARG A 175 -20.15 1.18 -42.07
C ARG A 175 -18.62 1.20 -42.02
N ALA A 176 -18.02 2.14 -42.77
CA ALA A 176 -16.60 2.39 -42.74
C ALA A 176 -16.32 2.87 -41.32
N HIS A 177 -15.97 1.92 -40.44
CA HIS A 177 -15.10 2.22 -39.33
C HIS A 177 -13.76 2.57 -39.98
N GLN A 178 -13.68 3.76 -40.59
CA GLN A 178 -12.41 4.31 -40.96
C GLN A 178 -11.59 4.24 -39.67
N PRO A 179 -10.38 3.64 -39.68
CA PRO A 179 -9.49 3.86 -38.56
C PRO A 179 -9.30 5.37 -38.53
N HIS A 180 -9.96 6.04 -37.59
CA HIS A 180 -9.64 7.41 -37.27
C HIS A 180 -8.18 7.35 -36.82
N TYR A 181 -7.25 7.52 -37.76
CA TYR A 181 -5.88 7.84 -37.41
C TYR A 181 -6.01 9.15 -36.66
N ALA A 182 -5.88 9.08 -35.33
CA ALA A 182 -5.70 10.25 -34.52
C ALA A 182 -4.58 11.03 -35.20
N SER A 183 -4.88 12.22 -35.71
CA SER A 183 -3.88 13.05 -36.35
C SER A 183 -2.67 13.14 -35.42
N PHE A 184 -1.45 13.26 -35.96
CA PHE A 184 -0.25 13.37 -35.12
C PHE A 184 -0.38 14.45 -34.03
N ALA A 185 -1.15 15.52 -34.31
CA ALA A 185 -1.56 16.52 -33.34
C ALA A 185 -2.46 15.94 -32.23
N ALA A 186 -3.55 15.25 -32.57
CA ALA A 186 -4.41 14.57 -31.60
C ALA A 186 -3.65 13.53 -30.76
N GLN A 187 -2.69 12.83 -31.34
CA GLN A 187 -1.85 11.87 -30.61
C GLN A 187 -0.85 12.58 -29.67
N ALA A 188 -0.30 13.73 -30.09
CA ALA A 188 0.55 14.57 -29.24
C ALA A 188 -0.22 15.16 -28.05
N ASP A 189 -1.44 15.64 -28.29
CA ASP A 189 -2.33 16.18 -27.25
C ASP A 189 -2.75 15.09 -26.26
N MET A 190 -3.15 13.91 -26.76
CA MET A 190 -3.45 12.74 -25.92
C MET A 190 -2.24 12.32 -25.08
N ASN A 191 -1.04 12.27 -25.66
CA ASN A 191 0.17 11.95 -24.92
C ASN A 191 0.51 13.02 -23.87
N ALA A 192 0.28 14.30 -24.17
CA ALA A 192 0.45 15.39 -23.22
C ALA A 192 -0.55 15.29 -22.06
N GLU A 193 -1.81 14.95 -22.34
CA GLU A 193 -2.84 14.71 -21.33
C GLU A 193 -2.52 13.52 -20.45
N LEU A 194 -2.08 12.40 -21.02
CA LEU A 194 -1.66 11.22 -20.26
C LEU A 194 -0.49 11.55 -19.33
N ARG A 195 0.49 12.34 -19.80
CA ARG A 195 1.58 12.84 -18.94
C ARG A 195 1.08 13.74 -17.82
N ARG A 196 0.15 14.66 -18.10
CA ARG A 196 -0.47 15.51 -17.06
C ARG A 196 -1.19 14.66 -16.02
N ARG A 197 -1.99 13.69 -16.45
CA ARG A 197 -2.71 12.77 -15.55
C ARG A 197 -1.75 11.91 -14.71
N ALA A 198 -0.65 11.44 -15.29
CA ALA A 198 0.36 10.69 -14.56
C ALA A 198 1.00 11.52 -13.44
N VAL A 199 1.39 12.77 -13.72
CA VAL A 199 1.96 13.68 -12.71
C VAL A 199 0.95 14.01 -11.60
N LEU A 200 -0.31 14.23 -11.94
CA LEU A 200 -1.36 14.46 -10.94
C LEU A 200 -1.55 13.24 -10.04
N LYS A 201 -1.59 12.04 -10.62
CA LYS A 201 -1.69 10.78 -9.88
C LYS A 201 -0.49 10.57 -8.94
N GLU A 202 0.72 10.92 -9.36
CA GLU A 202 1.91 10.88 -8.50
C GLU A 202 1.82 11.85 -7.32
N ARG A 203 1.31 13.07 -7.55
CA ARG A 203 1.08 14.04 -6.47
C ARG A 203 0.08 13.51 -5.45
N GLU A 204 -1.06 13.00 -5.92
CA GLU A 204 -2.08 12.40 -5.06
C GLU A 204 -1.52 11.23 -4.23
N LEU A 205 -0.70 10.36 -4.83
CA LEU A 205 -0.06 9.25 -4.12
C LEU A 205 0.97 9.71 -3.08
N ASN A 206 1.68 10.81 -3.35
CA ASN A 206 2.63 11.39 -2.43
C ASN A 206 1.95 12.11 -1.25
N GLU A 207 0.80 12.74 -1.49
CA GLU A 207 -0.02 13.37 -0.46
C GLU A 207 -0.67 12.34 0.49
N LYS A 208 -1.00 11.15 -0.03
CA LYS A 208 -1.54 10.07 0.79
C LYS A 208 -0.50 9.56 1.79
N SER A 209 -0.92 9.45 3.04
CA SER A 209 -0.15 8.76 4.08
C SER A 209 0.10 7.30 3.70
N GLY A 210 1.18 6.70 4.21
CA GLY A 210 1.49 5.28 3.94
C GLY A 210 0.34 4.32 4.30
N PHE A 211 -0.46 4.69 5.30
CA PHE A 211 -1.67 3.97 5.69
C PHE A 211 -2.78 4.09 4.64
N GLN A 212 -3.08 5.29 4.16
CA GLN A 212 -4.09 5.49 3.10
C GLN A 212 -3.70 4.77 1.81
N ARG A 213 -2.42 4.78 1.44
CA ARG A 213 -1.92 3.98 0.31
C ARG A 213 -2.10 2.48 0.50
N ALA A 214 -1.99 1.97 1.73
CA ALA A 214 -2.23 0.57 2.02
C ALA A 214 -3.72 0.22 1.97
N VAL A 215 -4.58 1.09 2.48
CA VAL A 215 -6.04 0.95 2.43
C VAL A 215 -6.55 0.99 0.98
N ASP A 216 -6.10 1.94 0.18
CA ASP A 216 -6.48 2.05 -1.23
C ASP A 216 -6.04 0.82 -2.03
N ARG A 217 -4.84 0.29 -1.78
CA ARG A 217 -4.40 -0.98 -2.38
C ARG A 217 -5.27 -2.16 -1.96
N LEU A 218 -5.70 -2.18 -0.69
CA LEU A 218 -6.60 -3.22 -0.16
C LEU A 218 -8.00 -3.12 -0.78
N ALA A 219 -8.47 -1.90 -1.03
CA ALA A 219 -9.75 -1.59 -1.65
C ALA A 219 -9.75 -1.90 -3.14
N ASP A 220 -8.67 -1.56 -3.85
CA ASP A 220 -8.47 -1.89 -5.27
C ASP A 220 -8.22 -3.39 -5.47
N SER A 221 -7.58 -4.05 -4.50
CA SER A 221 -7.45 -5.52 -4.45
C SER A 221 -8.75 -6.17 -3.98
N ALA A 222 -9.91 -5.71 -4.44
CA ALA A 222 -11.26 -6.15 -4.07
C ALA A 222 -11.58 -7.64 -4.30
N ASP A 223 -10.59 -8.51 -4.37
CA ASP A 223 -10.70 -9.85 -3.80
C ASP A 223 -10.89 -9.70 -2.29
N LEU A 224 -12.12 -9.39 -1.86
CA LEU A 224 -12.52 -9.85 -0.53
C LEU A 224 -12.17 -11.34 -0.49
N PRO A 225 -11.49 -11.84 0.55
CA PRO A 225 -11.22 -13.26 0.70
C PRO A 225 -12.52 -14.01 1.08
N THR A 226 -13.60 -13.79 0.35
CA THR A 226 -14.90 -14.44 0.50
C THR A 226 -14.90 -15.86 -0.03
N ARG A 227 -13.88 -16.25 -0.81
CA ARG A 227 -13.75 -17.63 -1.31
C ARG A 227 -13.48 -18.64 -0.19
N ASN A 228 -12.88 -18.21 0.93
CA ASN A 228 -12.47 -19.09 2.02
C ASN A 228 -13.08 -18.66 3.36
N PRO A 229 -14.04 -19.43 3.91
CA PRO A 229 -14.77 -19.05 5.13
C PRO A 229 -13.87 -18.94 6.37
N ARG A 230 -12.69 -19.57 6.35
CA ARG A 230 -11.70 -19.50 7.44
C ARG A 230 -11.07 -18.11 7.55
N PHE A 231 -10.67 -17.50 6.42
CA PHE A 231 -10.06 -16.17 6.43
C PHE A 231 -11.04 -15.08 6.84
N LEU A 232 -12.32 -15.22 6.46
CA LEU A 232 -13.38 -14.34 6.93
C LEU A 232 -13.52 -14.38 8.46
N ARG A 233 -13.51 -15.58 9.06
CA ARG A 233 -13.56 -15.74 10.53
C ARG A 233 -12.35 -15.11 11.22
N PHE A 234 -11.14 -15.29 10.67
CA PHE A 234 -9.94 -14.64 11.21
C PHE A 234 -10.02 -13.12 11.13
N TYR A 235 -10.55 -12.56 10.05
CA TYR A 235 -10.70 -11.12 9.89
C TYR A 235 -11.72 -10.54 10.88
N VAL A 236 -12.86 -11.23 11.07
CA VAL A 236 -13.86 -10.84 12.08
C VAL A 236 -13.27 -10.90 13.49
N LEU A 237 -12.49 -11.94 13.82
CA LEU A 237 -11.79 -12.04 15.11
C LEU A 237 -10.75 -10.94 15.30
N LEU A 238 -10.04 -10.55 14.24
CA LEU A 238 -9.08 -9.45 14.28
C LEU A 238 -9.79 -8.12 14.55
N ILE A 239 -10.91 -7.85 13.87
CA ILE A 239 -11.73 -6.65 14.10
C ILE A 239 -12.25 -6.62 15.55
N ILE A 240 -12.77 -7.75 16.06
CA ILE A 240 -13.24 -7.85 17.45
C ILE A 240 -12.10 -7.64 18.44
N SER A 241 -10.91 -8.22 18.18
CA SER A 241 -9.72 -8.04 19.01
C SER A 241 -9.28 -6.58 19.07
N VAL A 242 -9.19 -5.90 17.92
CA VAL A 242 -8.85 -4.48 17.84
C VAL A 242 -9.89 -3.63 18.57
N PHE A 243 -11.18 -3.94 18.40
CA PHE A 243 -12.26 -3.25 19.11
C PHE A 243 -12.18 -3.44 20.63
N CYS A 244 -11.90 -4.66 21.11
CA CYS A 244 -11.68 -4.95 22.52
C CYS A 244 -10.46 -4.20 23.08
N LEU A 245 -9.36 -4.15 22.33
CA LEU A 245 -8.17 -3.38 22.72
C LEU A 245 -8.44 -1.88 22.77
N MET A 246 -9.20 -1.35 21.80
CA MET A 246 -9.63 0.05 21.82
C MET A 246 -10.54 0.34 23.01
N TYR A 247 -11.52 -0.53 23.29
CA TYR A 247 -12.42 -0.39 24.44
C TYR A 247 -11.68 -0.42 25.76
N LYS A 248 -10.74 -1.35 25.94
CA LYS A 248 -9.89 -1.43 27.14
C LYS A 248 -9.07 -0.14 27.29
N ARG A 249 -8.44 0.32 26.21
CA ARG A 249 -7.62 1.54 26.20
C ARG A 249 -8.42 2.81 26.49
N THR A 250 -9.64 2.92 26.00
CA THR A 250 -10.51 4.09 26.26
C THR A 250 -11.08 4.05 27.67
N PHE A 251 -11.46 2.87 28.18
CA PHE A 251 -11.98 2.71 29.54
C PHE A 251 -10.92 2.88 30.63
N GLU A 252 -9.67 2.50 30.36
CA GLU A 252 -8.53 2.81 31.25
C GLU A 252 -8.31 4.33 31.39
N ARG A 253 -8.58 5.11 30.34
CA ARG A 253 -8.50 6.58 30.40
C ARG A 253 -9.62 7.19 31.25
N THR A 254 -10.84 6.69 31.15
CA THR A 254 -11.99 7.21 31.91
C THR A 254 -11.89 6.86 33.40
N THR A 255 -11.39 5.68 33.74
CA THR A 255 -11.13 5.29 35.14
C THR A 255 -10.04 6.15 35.79
N HIS A 256 -8.96 6.45 35.07
CA HIS A 256 -7.91 7.35 35.56
C HIS A 256 -8.41 8.80 35.73
N GLN A 257 -9.25 9.28 34.82
CA GLN A 257 -9.88 10.60 34.95
C GLN A 257 -10.83 10.67 36.16
N ARG A 258 -11.66 9.62 36.37
CA ARG A 258 -12.58 9.54 37.52
C ARG A 258 -11.85 9.47 38.86
N ARG A 259 -10.71 8.78 38.94
CA ARG A 259 -9.87 8.77 40.16
C ARG A 259 -9.27 10.15 40.44
N ARG A 260 -8.88 10.89 39.39
CA ARG A 260 -8.32 12.23 39.53
C ARG A 260 -9.35 13.25 40.00
N THR A 261 -10.59 13.20 39.50
CA THR A 261 -11.67 14.07 39.98
C THR A 261 -12.01 13.80 41.45
N ASN A 262 -12.09 12.53 41.84
CA ASN A 262 -12.35 12.15 43.22
C ASN A 262 -11.23 12.64 44.16
N PHE A 263 -9.96 12.47 43.76
CA PHE A 263 -8.83 12.96 44.56
C PHE A 263 -8.87 14.47 44.83
N TYR A 264 -9.26 15.29 43.83
CA TYR A 264 -9.37 16.73 44.04
C TYR A 264 -10.59 17.10 44.90
N HIS A 265 -11.69 16.36 44.77
CA HIS A 265 -12.86 16.52 45.63
C HIS A 265 -12.51 16.23 47.10
N ASP A 266 -11.84 15.11 47.37
CA ASP A 266 -11.37 14.74 48.71
C ASP A 266 -10.39 15.79 49.28
N LEU A 267 -9.53 16.37 48.43
CA LEU A 267 -8.63 17.48 48.83
C LEU A 267 -9.39 18.76 49.19
N GLU A 268 -10.44 19.09 48.45
CA GLU A 268 -11.29 20.25 48.73
C GLU A 268 -12.08 20.06 50.02
N GLU A 269 -12.59 18.86 50.28
CA GLU A 269 -13.24 18.50 51.56
C GLU A 269 -12.27 18.63 52.73
N ASN A 270 -11.08 18.01 52.66
CA ASN A 270 -10.05 18.13 53.70
C ASN A 270 -9.65 19.59 53.96
N ARG A 271 -9.58 20.40 52.89
CA ARG A 271 -9.28 21.84 53.02
C ARG A 271 -10.43 22.58 53.72
N ALA A 272 -11.67 22.24 53.42
CA ALA A 272 -12.83 22.85 54.07
C ALA A 272 -12.86 22.52 55.57
N GLU A 273 -12.61 21.26 55.94
CA GLU A 273 -12.52 20.84 57.35
C GLU A 273 -11.42 21.58 58.10
N LEU A 274 -10.23 21.72 57.51
CA LEU A 274 -9.13 22.48 58.10
C LEU A 274 -9.46 23.97 58.26
N LEU A 275 -10.15 24.57 57.29
CA LEU A 275 -10.59 25.97 57.38
C LEU A 275 -11.66 26.15 58.46
N GLU A 276 -12.58 25.20 58.60
CA GLU A 276 -13.61 25.22 59.65
C GLU A 276 -12.97 25.11 61.05
N ALA A 277 -12.05 24.16 61.23
CA ALA A 277 -11.26 24.03 62.46
C ALA A 277 -10.45 25.31 62.76
N TYR A 278 -9.84 25.91 61.73
CA TYR A 278 -9.13 27.19 61.88
C TYR A 278 -10.05 28.32 62.33
N VAL A 279 -11.24 28.46 61.70
CA VAL A 279 -12.20 29.51 62.05
C VAL A 279 -12.71 29.33 63.48
N LEU A 280 -13.00 28.09 63.89
CA LEU A 280 -13.46 27.75 65.24
C LEU A 280 -12.41 28.13 66.29
N HIS A 281 -11.13 27.82 66.03
CA HIS A 281 -10.04 28.09 66.96
C HIS A 281 -9.34 29.44 66.76
N LYS A 282 -9.78 30.27 65.79
CA LYS A 282 -9.15 31.55 65.45
C LYS A 282 -9.08 32.50 66.64
N ALA A 283 -10.16 32.61 67.41
CA ALA A 283 -10.19 33.47 68.60
C ALA A 283 -9.21 32.99 69.68
N GLY A 284 -9.13 31.67 69.90
CA GLY A 284 -8.16 31.07 70.84
C GLY A 284 -6.71 31.28 70.41
N MET A 285 -6.41 31.13 69.12
CA MET A 285 -5.08 31.40 68.58
C MET A 285 -4.71 32.88 68.71
N GLN A 286 -5.62 33.80 68.37
CA GLN A 286 -5.39 35.24 68.53
C GLN A 286 -5.10 35.60 69.98
N VAL A 287 -5.86 35.04 70.94
CA VAL A 287 -5.61 35.25 72.38
C VAL A 287 -4.25 34.68 72.79
N SER A 288 -3.85 33.51 72.29
CA SER A 288 -2.53 32.91 72.59
C SER A 288 -1.36 33.73 72.03
N VAL A 289 -1.50 34.29 70.82
CA VAL A 289 -0.48 35.14 70.19
C VAL A 289 -0.39 36.47 70.92
N VAL A 290 -1.52 37.07 71.30
CA VAL A 290 -1.57 38.30 72.10
C VAL A 290 -0.97 38.05 73.49
N ALA A 291 -1.31 36.93 74.15
CA ALA A 291 -0.72 36.56 75.44
C ALA A 291 0.80 36.35 75.33
N ALA A 292 1.28 35.67 74.29
CA ALA A 292 2.71 35.51 74.03
C ALA A 292 3.39 36.87 73.78
N ALA A 293 2.76 37.76 73.01
CA ALA A 293 3.27 39.11 72.76
C ALA A 293 3.33 39.96 74.05
N VAL A 294 2.32 39.86 74.92
CA VAL A 294 2.30 40.51 76.24
C VAL A 294 3.40 39.94 77.14
N VAL A 295 3.60 38.62 77.16
CA VAL A 295 4.71 37.98 77.91
C VAL A 295 6.06 38.43 77.37
N PHE A 296 6.22 38.55 76.05
CA PHE A 296 7.44 39.07 75.42
C PHE A 296 7.68 40.54 75.75
N LEU A 297 6.64 41.38 75.74
CA LEU A 297 6.72 42.79 76.13
C LEU A 297 7.09 42.93 77.62
N ALA A 298 6.43 42.21 78.52
CA ALA A 298 6.77 42.19 79.94
C ALA A 298 8.20 41.69 80.20
N ALA A 299 8.65 40.68 79.45
CA ALA A 299 10.05 40.20 79.51
C ALA A 299 11.06 41.20 78.92
N ALA A 300 10.61 42.17 78.12
CA ALA A 300 11.44 43.21 77.50
C ALA A 300 11.44 44.53 78.30
N GLU A 301 10.42 44.81 79.13
CA GLU A 301 10.31 46.06 79.92
C GLU A 301 11.49 46.31 80.87
N HIS A 302 12.15 45.25 81.35
CA HIS A 302 13.33 45.39 82.22
C HIS A 302 14.67 45.36 81.47
N LYS A 303 14.66 45.24 80.14
CA LYS A 303 15.89 45.23 79.35
C LYS A 303 16.38 46.66 79.10
N THR A 304 17.54 46.99 79.64
CA THR A 304 18.20 48.27 79.35
C THR A 304 19.16 48.10 78.17
N MET A 305 19.55 49.18 77.49
CA MET A 305 20.54 49.10 76.39
C MET A 305 21.91 48.50 76.80
N GLN A 306 22.15 48.30 78.09
CA GLN A 306 23.39 47.74 78.65
C GLN A 306 23.32 46.21 78.85
N ASP A 307 22.17 45.58 78.65
CA ASP A 307 22.07 44.12 78.80
C ASP A 307 22.79 43.40 77.65
N PRO A 308 23.64 42.39 77.96
CA PRO A 308 24.35 41.66 76.94
C PRO A 308 23.36 40.91 76.06
N VAL A 309 23.44 41.14 74.75
CA VAL A 309 22.70 40.37 73.74
C VAL A 309 23.23 38.94 73.80
N VAL A 310 22.54 38.07 74.55
CA VAL A 310 22.80 36.63 74.52
C VAL A 310 22.24 36.10 73.20
N PRO A 311 23.07 35.71 72.21
CA PRO A 311 22.55 35.11 71.00
C PRO A 311 21.83 33.82 71.35
N SER A 312 20.70 33.53 70.69
CA SER A 312 20.08 32.23 70.82
C SER A 312 21.10 31.15 70.43
N PRO A 313 21.19 30.03 71.18
CA PRO A 313 22.06 28.93 70.80
C PRO A 313 21.69 28.52 69.36
N PRO A 314 22.67 28.35 68.47
CA PRO A 314 22.40 28.06 67.08
C PRO A 314 21.54 26.80 66.98
N GLU A 315 20.44 26.88 66.24
CA GLU A 315 19.60 25.72 65.96
C GLU A 315 20.48 24.65 65.31
N VAL A 316 20.68 23.54 66.01
CA VAL A 316 21.39 22.38 65.47
C VAL A 316 20.45 21.72 64.47
N TYR A 317 20.48 22.19 63.23
CA TYR A 317 19.89 21.48 62.12
C TYR A 317 20.67 20.18 61.96
N PHE A 318 20.12 19.06 62.42
CA PHE A 318 20.59 17.75 62.00
C PHE A 318 20.46 17.71 60.48
N ARG A 319 21.58 17.86 59.76
CA ARG A 319 21.64 17.62 58.32
C ARG A 319 21.01 16.26 58.08
N ALA A 320 20.02 16.20 57.19
CA ALA A 320 19.35 14.98 56.78
C ALA A 320 20.38 13.86 56.59
N VAL A 321 20.34 12.87 57.48
CA VAL A 321 21.19 11.68 57.40
C VAL A 321 20.73 10.93 56.15
N LYS A 322 21.53 10.94 55.09
CA LYS A 322 21.30 10.04 53.96
C LYS A 322 21.61 8.62 54.46
N PRO A 323 20.64 7.69 54.46
CA PRO A 323 20.96 6.31 54.76
C PRO A 323 21.93 5.76 53.70
N PRO A 324 22.90 4.92 54.08
CA PRO A 324 23.82 4.30 53.14
C PRO A 324 23.06 3.45 52.11
N PRO A 325 23.56 3.36 50.86
CA PRO A 325 22.83 2.75 49.73
C PRO A 325 22.64 1.22 49.83
N ASP A 326 23.29 0.55 50.78
CA ASP A 326 23.38 -0.91 50.82
C ASP A 326 22.71 -1.50 52.06
N HIS A 327 21.37 -1.53 52.08
CA HIS A 327 20.54 -2.42 52.90
C HIS A 327 19.07 -2.16 52.45
N PHE A 328 18.24 -3.07 51.92
CA PHE A 328 18.01 -4.50 52.13
C PHE A 328 17.46 -5.12 50.83
N THR A 329 17.85 -6.33 50.47
CA THR A 329 17.01 -7.21 49.64
C THR A 329 15.90 -7.77 50.51
N VAL A 330 14.67 -7.32 50.29
CA VAL A 330 13.48 -8.00 50.84
C VAL A 330 13.30 -9.29 50.04
N VAL A 331 13.72 -10.42 50.60
CA VAL A 331 13.28 -11.73 50.12
C VAL A 331 11.85 -11.91 50.63
N ALA A 332 10.87 -11.84 49.73
CA ALA A 332 9.52 -12.27 50.02
C ALA A 332 9.53 -13.80 50.16
N GLY A 333 9.40 -14.29 51.39
CA GLY A 333 9.26 -15.70 51.71
C GLY A 333 8.57 -15.85 53.07
N GLY A 334 7.34 -16.34 53.03
CA GLY A 334 6.43 -16.54 54.17
C GLY A 334 5.01 -16.65 53.69
#